data_AF-A0A126P9V1-F1
#
_entry.id   AF-A0A126P9V1-F1
#
_cell.length_a   1.000
_cell.length_b   1.000
_cell.length_c   1.000
_cell.angle_alpha   90.00
_cell.angle_beta   90.00
_cell.angle_gamma   90.00
#
_symmetry.space_group_name_H-M   'P 1'
#
loop_
_entity.id
_entity.type
_entity.pdbx_description
1 polymer ?
#
loop_
_entity_poly.entity_id
_entity_poly.type
_entity_poly.pdbx_seq_one_letter_code
_entity_poly.pdbx_strand_id
1 'polypeptide(L)' 'MFPDQFSTPSLHTAHRPDLGQLTGRWLRSVTEAELHADYGALRQAALHHGCGHWLIDARRRTNRSLNGPE' A
#
# COMPACT_ATOMS: atom_id res chain seq x y z
N MET A 1 -0.87 0.78 16.27
CA MET A 1 -0.38 -0.23 15.31
C MET A 1 0.86 0.35 14.67
N PHE A 2 2.02 -0.27 14.87
CA PHE A 2 3.29 0.29 14.40
C PHE A 2 3.48 0.00 12.90
N PRO A 3 4.26 0.83 12.18
CA PRO A 3 4.68 0.52 10.83
C PRO A 3 5.41 -0.81 10.79
N ASP A 4 5.06 -1.61 9.80
CA ASP A 4 5.80 -2.78 9.41
C ASP A 4 7.08 -2.35 8.66
N GLN A 5 8.11 -3.18 8.70
CA GLN A 5 9.44 -2.87 8.15
C GLN A 5 9.44 -2.61 6.63
N PHE A 6 8.35 -2.94 5.94
CA PHE A 6 8.16 -2.70 4.52
C PHE A 6 7.43 -1.38 4.23
N SER A 7 7.29 -0.49 5.23
CA SER A 7 6.74 0.85 4.99
C SER A 7 7.72 1.68 4.15
N THR A 8 7.17 2.46 3.21
CA THR A 8 7.92 3.42 2.38
C THR A 8 7.58 4.84 2.83
N PRO A 9 8.28 5.87 2.32
CA PRO A 9 7.93 7.27 2.62
C PRO A 9 6.50 7.66 2.18
N SER A 10 5.93 6.97 1.19
CA SER A 10 4.58 7.23 0.66
C SER A 10 3.51 6.27 1.19
N LEU A 11 3.90 5.09 1.66
CA LEU A 11 3.00 4.01 2.06
C LEU A 11 3.35 3.47 3.44
N HIS A 12 2.36 3.52 4.34
CA HIS A 12 2.44 2.87 5.64
C HIS A 12 1.87 1.46 5.54
N THR A 13 2.67 0.45 5.86
CA THR A 13 2.24 -0.95 5.94
C THR A 13 2.07 -1.36 7.40
N ALA A 14 1.05 -2.15 7.71
CA ALA A 14 0.86 -2.67 9.06
C ALA A 14 0.17 -4.04 9.03
N HIS A 15 0.76 -5.05 9.67
CA HIS A 15 0.22 -6.40 9.77
C HIS A 15 -0.56 -6.61 11.07
N ARG A 16 -1.82 -7.07 10.97
CA ARG A 16 -2.70 -7.48 12.07
C ARG A 16 -2.69 -9.02 12.16
N PRO A 17 -1.81 -9.64 12.97
CA PRO A 17 -1.77 -11.09 13.10
C PRO A 17 -3.04 -11.65 13.74
N ASP A 18 -3.70 -10.89 14.62
CA ASP A 18 -4.97 -11.23 15.26
C ASP A 18 -6.13 -11.39 14.26
N LEU A 19 -6.05 -10.69 13.12
CA LEU A 19 -7.06 -10.75 12.07
C LEU A 19 -6.56 -11.44 10.80
N GLY A 20 -5.29 -11.84 10.75
CA GLY A 20 -4.64 -12.38 9.55
C GLY A 20 -4.71 -11.42 8.35
N GLN A 21 -4.54 -10.11 8.60
CA GLN A 21 -4.71 -9.06 7.59
C GLN A 21 -3.50 -8.14 7.49
N LEU A 22 -3.13 -7.78 6.26
CA LEU A 22 -2.15 -6.75 5.97
C LEU A 22 -2.87 -5.48 5.53
N THR A 23 -2.49 -4.36 6.12
CA THR A 23 -3.02 -3.04 5.77
C THR A 23 -1.96 -2.19 5.08
N GLY A 24 -2.34 -1.52 4.00
CA GLY A 24 -1.51 -0.56 3.26
C GLY A 24 -2.21 0.78 3.17
N ARG A 25 -1.56 1.87 3.59
CA ARG A 25 -2.14 3.20 3.58
C ARG A 25 -1.23 4.21 2.91
N TRP A 26 -1.68 4.77 1.79
CA TRP A 26 -0.98 5.89 1.17
C TRP A 26 -1.14 7.17 2.01
N LEU A 27 0.00 7.78 2.32
CA LEU A 27 0.08 8.99 3.15
C LEU A 27 -0.15 10.25 2.33
N ARG A 28 0.14 10.19 1.02
CA ARG A 28 0.04 11.28 0.05
C ARG A 28 -0.31 10.73 -1.33
N SER A 29 -0.54 11.64 -2.28
CA SER A 29 -0.52 11.30 -3.69
C SER A 29 0.85 10.79 -4.11
N VAL A 30 0.84 9.74 -4.91
CA VAL A 30 2.04 9.05 -5.40
C VAL A 30 2.13 9.15 -6.92
N THR A 31 3.34 9.15 -7.44
CA THR A 31 3.59 8.95 -8.87
C THR A 31 3.33 7.49 -9.26
N GLU A 32 3.27 7.17 -10.56
CA GLU A 32 3.14 5.79 -11.02
C GLU A 32 4.34 4.91 -10.61
N ALA A 33 5.55 5.48 -10.63
CA ALA A 33 6.76 4.78 -10.18
C ALA A 33 6.71 4.45 -8.68
N GLU A 34 6.27 5.41 -7.86
CA GLU A 34 6.06 5.19 -6.42
C GLU A 34 4.94 4.18 -6.17
N LEU A 35 3.87 4.21 -6.98
CA LEU A 35 2.78 3.25 -6.89
C LEU A 35 3.28 1.81 -7.10
N HIS A 36 4.10 1.58 -8.13
CA HIS A 36 4.71 0.27 -8.37
C HIS A 36 5.62 -0.17 -7.23
N ALA A 37 6.45 0.74 -6.70
CA ALA A 37 7.32 0.46 -5.57
C ALA A 37 6.51 0.10 -4.30
N ASP A 38 5.45 0.86 -4.02
CA ASP A 38 4.57 0.67 -2.86
C ASP A 38 3.80 -0.66 -2.93
N TYR A 39 3.29 -1.04 -4.11
CA TYR A 39 2.71 -2.36 -4.31
C TYR A 39 3.73 -3.49 -4.15
N GLY A 40 4.97 -3.27 -4.61
CA GLY A 40 6.08 -4.19 -4.36
C GLY A 40 6.33 -4.39 -2.87
N ALA A 41 6.34 -3.31 -2.10
CA ALA A 41 6.52 -3.35 -0.66
C ALA A 41 5.38 -4.10 0.07
N LEU A 42 4.12 -3.86 -0.30
CA LEU A 42 2.97 -4.62 0.21
C LEU A 42 3.10 -6.12 -0.08
N ARG A 43 3.53 -6.46 -1.30
CA ARG A 43 3.74 -7.86 -1.68
C ARG A 43 4.82 -8.52 -0.84
N GLN A 44 5.92 -7.84 -0.56
CA GLN A 44 6.97 -8.38 0.30
C GLN A 44 6.49 -8.57 1.74
N ALA A 45 5.75 -7.60 2.29
CA ALA A 45 5.15 -7.74 3.62
C ALA A 45 4.20 -8.93 3.70
N ALA A 46 3.34 -9.11 2.70
CA ALA A 46 2.40 -10.22 2.65
C ALA A 46 3.08 -11.59 2.59
N LEU A 47 4.13 -11.72 1.77
CA LEU A 47 4.91 -12.95 1.68
C LEU A 47 5.66 -13.23 2.99
N HIS A 48 6.21 -12.19 3.61
CA HIS A 48 6.93 -12.31 4.89
C HIS A 48 6.02 -12.78 6.02
N HIS A 49 4.81 -12.20 6.13
CA HIS A 49 3.84 -12.54 7.17
C HIS A 49 2.94 -13.73 6.82
N GLY A 50 3.05 -14.29 5.61
CA GLY A 50 2.16 -15.35 5.12
C GLY A 50 0.69 -14.92 5.02
N CYS A 51 0.44 -13.64 4.77
CA CYS A 51 -0.90 -13.04 4.81
C CYS A 51 -1.44 -12.74 3.40
N GLY A 52 -2.55 -13.39 3.03
CA GLY A 52 -3.21 -13.19 1.73
C GLY A 52 -4.30 -12.11 1.70
N HIS A 53 -4.79 -11.64 2.86
CA HIS A 53 -5.88 -10.67 2.95
C HIS A 53 -5.35 -9.24 3.09
N TRP A 54 -5.54 -8.43 2.05
CA TRP A 54 -4.98 -7.07 2.00
C TRP A 54 -6.09 -6.03 2.02
N LEU A 55 -5.97 -5.06 2.92
CA LEU A 55 -6.79 -3.86 2.93
C LEU A 55 -5.94 -2.66 2.53
N ILE A 56 -6.31 -2.01 1.44
CA ILE A 56 -5.55 -0.90 0.89
C ILE A 56 -6.40 0.38 0.92
N ASP A 57 -5.93 1.39 1.66
CA ASP A 57 -6.49 2.73 1.67
C ASP A 57 -6.00 3.52 0.46
N ALA A 58 -6.74 3.39 -0.65
CA ALA A 58 -6.45 4.03 -1.94
C ALA A 58 -7.04 5.43 -2.11
N ARG A 59 -7.57 6.06 -1.05
CA ARG A 59 -8.24 7.37 -1.13
C ARG A 59 -7.35 8.49 -1.66
N ARG A 60 -6.03 8.34 -1.53
CA ARG A 60 -5.02 9.30 -1.99
C ARG A 60 -4.28 8.83 -3.24
N ARG A 61 -4.75 7.76 -3.89
CA ARG A 61 -4.17 7.31 -5.16
C ARG A 61 -4.41 8.40 -6.20
N THR A 62 -3.40 8.66 -7.01
CA THR A 62 -3.50 9.51 -8.20
C THR A 62 -4.68 9.02 -9.03
N ASN A 63 -5.68 9.90 -9.22
CA ASN A 63 -6.85 9.60 -10.01
C ASN A 63 -6.41 9.47 -11.48
N ARG A 64 -6.45 8.25 -12.02
CA ARG A 64 -6.18 8.01 -13.46
C ARG A 64 -7.32 8.53 -14.35
N SER A 65 -8.44 8.98 -13.78
CA SER A 65 -9.66 9.34 -14.52
C SER A 65 -9.78 10.82 -14.92
N LEU A 66 -8.73 11.64 -14.81
CA LEU A 66 -8.70 13.01 -15.34
C LEU A 66 -7.53 13.20 -16.31
N ASN A 67 -7.49 12.39 -17.36
CA ASN A 67 -6.71 12.63 -18.58
C ASN A 67 -7.41 11.86 -19.72
N GLY A 68 -8.70 12.15 -19.95
CA GLY A 68 -9.29 11.94 -21.27
C GLY A 68 -8.79 13.07 -22.17
N PRO A 69 -8.52 12.81 -23.47
CA PRO A 69 -8.06 13.87 -24.36
C PRO A 69 -9.15 14.96 -24.47
N GLU A 70 -8.78 16.21 -24.22
CA GLU A 70 -9.54 17.38 -24.70
C GLU A 70 -9.45 17.50 -26.23
#